data_AF-M1GMA3-F1
#
_entry.id   AF-M1GMA3-F1
#
_cell.length_a   1.000
_cell.length_b   1.000
_cell.length_c   1.000
_cell.angle_alpha   90.00
_cell.angle_beta   90.00
_cell.angle_gamma   90.00
#
_symmetry.space_group_name_H-M   'P 1'
#
loop_
_entity.id
_entity.type
_entity.pdbx_description
1 polymer ?
#
loop_
_entity_poly.entity_id
_entity_poly.type
_entity_poly.pdbx_seq_one_letter_code
_entity_poly.pdbx_strand_id
1 'polypeptide(L)'
;AATVCFTLNKSQNNQESGNELRLALRDTFSKENVTSRAAIHLTGAYNPNVSADRLDWKRNQDQAFASGGLKVEDREIIIPTDGIYFVYSQVSFHISCKTDMPEDHDVVHMSHAVSRYSDSYGSYKPLFSAIRSACVQAPD
;
A
#
# COMPACT_ATOMS: atom_id res chain seq x y z
N ALA A 1 -18.24 -6.33 -5.89
CA ALA A 1 -16.99 -6.99 -6.34
C ALA A 1 -16.55 -6.29 -7.62
N ALA A 2 -15.34 -5.75 -7.66
CA ALA A 2 -14.78 -5.14 -8.87
C ALA A 2 -13.62 -6.00 -9.35
N THR A 3 -13.67 -6.43 -10.60
CA THR A 3 -12.63 -7.23 -11.25
C THR A 3 -11.90 -6.35 -12.24
N VAL A 4 -10.58 -6.24 -12.10
CA VAL A 4 -9.71 -5.58 -13.08
C VAL A 4 -9.16 -6.66 -14.02
N CYS A 5 -9.56 -6.61 -15.29
CA CYS A 5 -9.02 -7.49 -16.34
C CYS A 5 -8.02 -6.71 -17.19
N PHE A 6 -6.77 -7.19 -17.29
CA PHE A 6 -5.80 -6.66 -18.24
C PHE A 6 -5.75 -7.56 -19.47
N THR A 7 -6.21 -7.05 -20.62
CA THR A 7 -5.97 -7.68 -21.91
C THR A 7 -4.63 -7.18 -22.46
N LEU A 8 -3.61 -8.04 -22.44
CA LEU A 8 -2.34 -7.77 -23.11
C LEU A 8 -2.51 -7.94 -24.61
N ASN A 9 -2.59 -6.81 -25.33
CA ASN A 9 -2.57 -6.81 -26.79
C ASN A 9 -1.11 -6.86 -27.27
N LYS A 10 -0.68 -8.03 -27.76
CA LYS A 10 0.69 -8.23 -28.25
C LYS A 10 0.82 -7.64 -29.66
N SER A 11 1.22 -6.37 -29.73
CA SER A 11 1.73 -5.78 -30.97
C SER A 11 3.16 -6.30 -31.20
N GLN A 12 3.36 -7.07 -32.27
CA GLN A 12 4.69 -7.44 -32.76
C GLN A 12 5.30 -6.20 -33.41
N ASN A 13 6.19 -5.51 -32.71
CA ASN A 13 7.08 -4.54 -33.33
C ASN A 13 8.53 -4.80 -32.86
N ASN A 14 9.38 -5.03 -33.86
CA ASN A 14 10.81 -5.30 -33.89
C ASN A 14 11.55 -5.39 -32.54
N GLN A 15 11.95 -6.62 -32.25
CA GLN A 15 12.41 -7.10 -30.97
C GLN A 15 13.93 -7.30 -31.00
N GLU A 16 14.70 -6.22 -30.79
CA GLU A 16 16.16 -6.34 -30.63
C GLU A 16 16.68 -5.61 -29.38
N SER A 17 16.09 -4.46 -29.00
CA SER A 17 16.51 -3.71 -27.79
C SER A 17 15.91 -4.22 -26.47
N GLY A 18 14.70 -4.79 -26.49
CA GLY A 18 14.00 -5.25 -25.28
C GLY A 18 14.45 -6.60 -24.72
N ASN A 19 15.20 -7.38 -25.51
CA ASN A 19 15.69 -8.70 -25.11
C ASN A 19 16.91 -8.57 -24.20
N GLU A 20 17.84 -7.66 -24.53
CA GLU A 20 19.05 -7.36 -23.75
C GLU A 20 18.72 -6.94 -22.31
N LEU A 21 17.77 -6.02 -22.13
CA LEU A 21 17.36 -5.55 -20.80
C LEU A 21 16.69 -6.66 -19.97
N ARG A 22 15.92 -7.55 -20.62
CA ARG A 22 15.27 -8.71 -19.97
C ARG A 22 16.24 -9.84 -19.66
N LEU A 23 17.27 -10.03 -20.49
CA LEU A 23 18.32 -11.02 -20.26
C LEU A 23 19.23 -10.57 -19.12
N ALA A 24 19.63 -9.29 -19.09
CA ALA A 24 20.40 -8.72 -17.98
C ALA A 24 19.67 -8.80 -16.63
N LEU A 25 18.35 -8.55 -16.61
CA LEU A 25 17.48 -8.70 -15.43
C LEU A 25 17.18 -10.16 -15.05
N ARG A 26 17.51 -11.15 -15.87
CA ARG A 26 17.39 -12.58 -15.50
C ARG A 26 18.73 -13.15 -15.05
N ASP A 27 19.82 -12.74 -15.70
CA ASP A 27 21.17 -13.23 -15.38
C ASP A 27 21.74 -12.68 -14.07
N THR A 28 21.31 -11.48 -13.64
CA THR A 28 21.68 -10.95 -12.31
C THR A 28 20.97 -11.68 -11.17
N PHE A 29 19.78 -12.24 -11.41
CA PHE A 29 18.98 -12.92 -10.38
C PHE A 29 19.09 -14.45 -10.41
N SER A 30 19.67 -15.04 -11.46
CA SER A 30 19.87 -16.50 -11.55
C SER A 30 21.15 -16.99 -10.86
N LYS A 31 22.07 -16.06 -10.54
CA LYS A 31 23.42 -16.37 -10.04
C LYS A 31 23.57 -16.28 -8.52
N GLU A 32 22.63 -15.64 -7.84
CA GLU A 32 22.50 -15.74 -6.39
C GLU A 32 21.47 -16.82 -6.06
N ASN A 33 21.61 -17.53 -4.94
CA ASN A 33 20.52 -18.30 -4.34
C ASN A 33 19.41 -17.31 -3.93
N VAL A 34 18.67 -16.76 -4.89
CA VAL A 34 17.70 -15.70 -4.66
C VAL A 34 16.56 -16.31 -3.86
N THR A 35 16.63 -16.15 -2.55
CA THR A 35 15.46 -16.11 -1.68
C THR A 35 14.41 -15.28 -2.40
N SER A 36 13.21 -15.83 -2.62
CA SER A 36 12.14 -15.18 -3.39
C SER A 36 12.13 -13.67 -3.13
N ARG A 37 12.16 -12.84 -4.18
CA ARG A 37 12.21 -11.38 -4.04
C ARG A 37 11.27 -10.90 -2.93
N ALA A 38 11.78 -10.06 -2.02
CA ALA A 38 11.02 -9.53 -0.90
C ALA A 38 9.74 -8.86 -1.41
N ALA A 39 8.60 -9.47 -1.11
CA ALA A 39 7.29 -8.95 -1.45
C ALA A 39 6.28 -9.29 -0.35
N ILE A 40 5.39 -8.33 -0.08
CA ILE A 40 4.31 -8.52 0.88
C ILE A 40 3.08 -7.77 0.37
N HIS A 41 1.93 -8.43 0.44
CA HIS A 41 0.62 -7.81 0.25
C HIS A 41 -0.22 -8.17 1.46
N LEU A 42 -0.90 -7.18 2.03
CA LEU A 42 -1.67 -7.33 3.26
C LEU A 42 -3.06 -6.79 3.05
N THR A 43 -4.03 -7.46 3.66
CA THR A 43 -5.37 -6.96 3.88
C THR A 43 -5.52 -6.63 5.35
N GLY A 44 -6.35 -5.65 5.68
CA GLY A 44 -6.49 -5.18 7.05
C GLY A 44 -7.75 -4.36 7.20
N ALA A 45 -8.17 -4.18 8.46
CA ALA A 45 -9.33 -3.36 8.79
C ALA A 45 -9.03 -2.51 10.02
N TYR A 46 -9.76 -1.41 10.14
CA TYR A 46 -9.80 -0.65 11.36
C TYR A 46 -10.47 -1.48 12.46
N ASN A 47 -9.84 -1.53 13.64
CA ASN A 47 -10.42 -2.15 14.81
C ASN A 47 -10.24 -1.21 16.02
N PRO A 48 -11.32 -0.56 16.49
CA PRO A 48 -11.25 0.44 17.56
C PRO A 48 -10.78 -0.13 18.89
N ASN A 49 -10.95 -1.45 19.11
CA ASN A 49 -10.48 -2.11 20.33
C ASN A 49 -8.97 -2.40 20.31
N VAL A 50 -8.31 -2.23 19.16
CA VAL A 50 -6.90 -2.57 18.95
C VAL A 50 -6.05 -1.31 18.73
N SER A 51 -6.57 -0.32 18.01
CA SER A 51 -5.93 0.97 17.80
C SER A 51 -6.97 2.03 17.39
N ALA A 52 -6.76 3.26 17.84
CA ALA A 52 -7.62 4.39 17.48
C ALA A 52 -7.38 4.88 16.03
N ASP A 53 -6.18 4.69 15.48
CA ASP A 53 -5.70 5.38 14.28
C ASP A 53 -4.84 4.50 13.34
N ARG A 54 -4.51 3.27 13.72
CA ARG A 54 -3.70 2.34 12.90
C ARG A 54 -4.54 1.14 12.44
N LEU A 55 -4.29 0.71 11.20
CA LEU A 55 -4.90 -0.49 10.66
C LEU A 55 -4.29 -1.74 11.30
N ASP A 56 -5.13 -2.75 11.52
CA ASP A 56 -4.70 -4.07 11.94
C ASP A 56 -4.55 -4.99 10.73
N TRP A 57 -3.31 -5.26 10.34
CA TRP A 57 -2.97 -6.08 9.18
C TRP A 57 -3.13 -7.57 9.45
N LYS A 58 -3.88 -8.27 8.60
CA LYS A 58 -4.10 -9.71 8.66
C LYS A 58 -3.15 -10.41 7.69
N ARG A 59 -2.46 -11.44 8.20
CA ARG A 59 -1.38 -12.14 7.47
C ARG A 59 -1.81 -13.34 6.64
N ASN A 60 -3.00 -13.89 6.88
CA ASN A 60 -3.46 -15.15 6.28
C ASN A 60 -4.93 -15.05 5.82
N GLN A 61 -5.31 -13.92 5.24
CA GLN A 61 -6.68 -13.68 4.80
C GLN A 61 -6.71 -13.19 3.35
N ASP A 62 -7.68 -13.69 2.59
CA ASP A 62 -7.90 -13.34 1.19
C ASP A 62 -6.65 -13.58 0.31
N GLN A 63 -6.10 -12.51 -0.27
CA GLN A 63 -4.93 -12.52 -1.15
C GLN A 63 -3.66 -12.05 -0.42
N ALA A 64 -3.67 -11.99 0.91
CA ALA A 64 -2.50 -11.62 1.69
C ALA A 64 -1.40 -12.67 1.57
N PHE A 65 -0.16 -12.22 1.40
CA PHE A 65 1.03 -13.07 1.36
C PHE A 65 2.26 -12.30 1.81
N ALA A 66 3.28 -13.03 2.25
CA ALA A 66 4.60 -12.50 2.56
C ALA A 66 5.69 -13.45 2.03
N SER A 67 6.73 -12.90 1.42
CA SER A 67 7.86 -13.65 0.87
C SER A 67 9.16 -12.86 1.01
N GLY A 68 10.30 -13.55 0.94
CA GLY A 68 11.62 -12.91 0.98
C GLY A 68 11.94 -12.18 2.28
N GLY A 69 11.48 -12.71 3.42
CA GLY A 69 11.84 -12.21 4.76
C GLY A 69 11.04 -11.01 5.26
N LEU A 70 10.17 -10.40 4.45
CA LEU A 70 9.22 -9.40 4.93
C LEU A 70 8.26 -10.03 5.94
N LYS A 71 8.07 -9.34 7.06
CA LYS A 71 7.18 -9.78 8.14
C LYS A 71 6.40 -8.61 8.70
N VAL A 72 5.28 -8.90 9.33
CA VAL A 72 4.50 -7.92 10.08
C VAL A 72 4.77 -8.10 11.56
N GLU A 73 5.24 -7.07 12.24
CA GLU A 73 5.41 -7.04 13.69
C GLU A 73 4.79 -5.75 14.21
N ASP A 74 3.98 -5.84 15.27
CA ASP A 74 3.32 -4.68 15.89
C ASP A 74 2.53 -3.75 14.92
N ARG A 75 1.96 -4.34 13.86
CA ARG A 75 1.22 -3.67 12.76
C ARG A 75 2.10 -2.89 11.79
N GLU A 76 3.38 -3.22 11.74
CA GLU A 76 4.37 -2.61 10.85
C GLU A 76 5.02 -3.66 9.98
N ILE A 77 5.40 -3.27 8.77
CA ILE A 77 6.16 -4.13 7.87
C ILE A 77 7.64 -3.93 8.19
N ILE A 78 8.30 -5.00 8.61
CA ILE A 78 9.73 -4.99 8.89
C ILE A 78 10.49 -5.28 7.61
N ILE A 79 11.29 -4.31 7.17
CA ILE A 79 12.12 -4.41 5.97
C ILE A 79 13.38 -5.22 6.31
N PRO A 80 13.62 -6.39 5.68
CA PRO A 80 14.69 -7.30 6.10
C PRO A 80 16.07 -6.88 5.61
N THR A 81 16.15 -6.16 4.49
CA THR A 81 17.41 -5.78 3.82
C THR A 81 17.29 -4.40 3.19
N ASP A 82 18.40 -3.67 3.12
CA ASP A 82 18.47 -2.40 2.40
C ASP A 82 18.16 -2.59 0.91
N GLY A 83 17.52 -1.58 0.30
CA GLY A 83 17.17 -1.63 -1.11
C GLY A 83 16.04 -0.68 -1.49
N ILE A 84 15.67 -0.74 -2.77
CA ILE A 84 14.55 0.03 -3.32
C ILE A 84 13.29 -0.82 -3.25
N TYR A 85 12.28 -0.30 -2.55
CA TYR A 85 10.98 -0.94 -2.39
C TYR A 85 9.89 -0.09 -3.04
N PHE A 86 9.01 -0.74 -3.79
CA PHE A 86 7.77 -0.11 -4.24
C PHE A 86 6.71 -0.28 -3.15
N VAL A 87 6.22 0.84 -2.62
CA VAL A 87 5.24 0.87 -1.52
C VAL A 87 3.94 1.47 -2.03
N TYR A 88 2.83 0.79 -1.75
CA TYR A 88 1.48 1.24 -2.06
C TYR A 88 0.57 0.93 -0.88
N SER A 89 -0.51 1.69 -0.75
CA SER A 89 -1.56 1.42 0.23
C SER A 89 -2.87 2.04 -0.25
N GLN A 90 -3.97 1.33 -0.05
CA GLN A 90 -5.31 1.79 -0.33
C GLN A 90 -6.17 1.61 0.92
N VAL A 91 -6.99 2.60 1.21
CA VAL A 91 -7.99 2.54 2.28
C VAL A 91 -9.36 2.93 1.74
N SER A 92 -10.40 2.43 2.38
CA SER A 92 -11.79 2.79 2.07
C SER A 92 -12.47 3.18 3.37
N PHE A 93 -13.06 4.38 3.38
CA PHE A 93 -13.78 4.91 4.53
C PHE A 93 -15.28 4.72 4.33
N HIS A 94 -15.98 4.38 5.41
CA HIS A 94 -17.44 4.40 5.48
C HIS A 94 -17.86 5.49 6.44
N ILE A 95 -18.55 6.51 5.93
CA ILE A 95 -18.91 7.72 6.68
C ILE A 95 -20.41 7.91 6.62
N SER A 96 -20.99 8.28 7.76
CA SER A 96 -22.37 8.74 7.87
C SER A 96 -22.40 10.25 8.10
N CYS A 97 -22.80 11.02 7.10
CA CYS A 97 -23.02 12.46 7.24
C CYS A 97 -24.37 12.72 7.93
N LYS A 98 -24.41 13.62 8.92
CA LYS A 98 -25.67 14.06 9.55
C LYS A 98 -26.19 15.29 8.81
N THR A 99 -27.48 15.30 8.45
CA THR A 99 -28.12 16.39 7.69
C THR A 99 -28.78 17.45 8.56
N ASP A 100 -29.04 17.17 9.84
CA ASP A 100 -29.93 18.00 10.68
C ASP A 100 -29.15 18.90 11.68
N MET A 101 -27.94 19.32 11.31
CA MET A 101 -27.11 20.19 12.15
C MET A 101 -27.09 21.62 11.60
N PRO A 102 -27.05 22.66 12.47
CA PRO A 102 -27.04 24.06 12.05
C PRO A 102 -25.85 24.39 11.14
N GLU A 103 -25.99 25.45 10.32
CA GLU A 103 -25.21 25.86 9.12
C GLU A 103 -23.66 25.87 9.22
N ASP A 104 -23.08 25.64 10.40
CA ASP A 104 -21.64 25.51 10.61
C ASP A 104 -21.26 24.02 10.55
N HIS A 105 -21.23 23.47 9.33
CA HIS A 105 -21.09 22.02 9.11
C HIS A 105 -19.68 21.51 9.45
N ASP A 106 -19.64 20.43 10.25
CA ASP A 106 -18.46 19.60 10.49
C ASP A 106 -18.04 18.87 9.19
N VAL A 107 -17.20 19.54 8.38
CA VAL A 107 -16.50 18.90 7.26
C VAL A 107 -15.68 17.73 7.83
N VAL A 108 -15.98 16.52 7.38
CA VAL A 108 -15.27 15.32 7.85
C VAL A 108 -14.00 15.15 7.02
N HIS A 109 -12.84 15.29 7.66
CA HIS A 109 -11.56 15.03 7.03
C HIS A 109 -11.11 13.59 7.27
N MET A 110 -10.89 12.85 6.19
CA MET A 110 -10.25 11.54 6.21
C MET A 110 -8.80 11.70 5.81
N SER A 111 -7.90 11.16 6.60
CA SER A 111 -6.47 11.10 6.28
C SER A 111 -6.01 9.66 6.19
N HIS A 112 -5.09 9.42 5.27
CA HIS A 112 -4.35 8.17 5.15
C HIS A 112 -2.89 8.51 4.97
N ALA A 113 -2.03 7.90 5.78
CA ALA A 113 -0.60 8.13 5.73
C ALA A 113 0.15 6.81 5.87
N VAL A 114 1.22 6.69 5.10
CA VAL A 114 2.24 5.64 5.28
C VAL A 114 3.51 6.34 5.73
N SER A 115 4.04 5.90 6.87
CA SER A 115 5.25 6.43 7.49
C SER A 115 6.32 5.36 7.59
N ARG A 116 7.58 5.79 7.53
CA ARG A 116 8.76 4.97 7.73
C ARG A 116 9.43 5.34 9.05
N TYR A 117 9.75 4.34 9.86
CA TYR A 117 10.66 4.47 10.98
C TYR A 117 12.06 3.98 10.60
N SER A 118 13.09 4.56 11.21
CA SER A 118 14.48 4.12 11.09
C SER A 118 15.22 4.57 12.35
N ASP A 119 16.01 3.68 12.95
CA ASP A 119 16.81 3.99 14.14
C ASP A 119 17.73 5.18 13.92
N SER A 120 18.23 5.36 12.69
CA SER A 120 19.05 6.51 12.30
C SER A 120 18.36 7.88 12.46
N TYR A 121 17.03 7.93 12.40
CA TYR A 121 16.25 9.14 12.63
C TYR A 121 15.58 9.19 14.00
N GLY A 122 15.46 8.05 14.68
CA GLY A 122 14.74 7.89 15.95
C GLY A 122 13.25 8.29 15.91
N SER A 123 12.67 8.45 14.73
CA SER A 123 11.30 8.98 14.55
C SER A 123 10.67 8.56 13.22
N TYR A 124 9.34 8.57 13.18
CA TYR A 124 8.58 8.34 11.94
C TYR A 124 8.71 9.51 10.98
N LYS A 125 8.91 9.21 9.69
CA LYS A 125 8.89 10.17 8.59
C LYS A 125 7.83 9.75 7.57
N PRO A 126 7.01 10.68 7.05
CA PRO A 126 5.99 10.34 6.06
C PRO A 126 6.67 9.89 4.76
N LEU A 127 6.22 8.76 4.19
CA LEU A 127 6.56 8.35 2.82
C LEU A 127 5.58 8.98 1.84
N PHE A 128 4.27 8.86 2.14
CA PHE A 128 3.21 9.52 1.41
C PHE A 128 1.96 9.62 2.28
N SER A 129 1.14 10.63 2.01
CA SER A 129 -0.16 10.81 2.65
C SER A 129 -1.17 11.40 1.66
N ALA A 130 -2.44 11.20 1.97
CA ALA A 130 -3.56 11.79 1.25
C ALA A 130 -4.66 12.20 2.24
N ILE A 131 -5.32 13.31 1.93
CA ILE A 131 -6.47 13.81 2.68
C ILE A 131 -7.63 14.00 1.71
N ARG A 132 -8.83 13.63 2.16
CA ARG A 132 -10.10 13.90 1.47
C ARG A 132 -11.09 14.49 2.48
N SER A 133 -11.99 15.33 1.97
CA SER A 133 -13.10 15.86 2.74
C SER A 133 -14.39 15.20 2.29
N ALA A 134 -15.27 14.89 3.24
CA ALA A 134 -16.62 14.41 3.02
C ALA A 134 -17.62 15.28 3.82
N CYS A 135 -18.90 15.06 3.59
CA CYS A 135 -19.98 15.83 4.21
C CYS A 135 -19.89 17.34 3.91
N VAL A 136 -19.40 17.68 2.72
CA VAL A 136 -19.39 19.05 2.21
C VAL A 136 -20.77 19.34 1.63
N GLN A 137 -21.42 20.41 2.07
CA GLN A 137 -22.65 20.87 1.42
C GLN A 137 -22.34 21.28 -0.02
N ALA A 138 -23.17 20.84 -0.97
CA ALA A 138 -23.09 21.33 -2.32
C ALA A 138 -23.53 22.81 -2.31
N PRO A 139 -22.79 23.73 -2.96
CA PRO A 139 -23.30 25.07 -3.19
C PRO A 139 -24.50 24.99 -4.13
N ASP A 140 -25.55 25.74 -3.82
CA ASP A 140 -26.77 25.90 -4.62
C ASP A 140 -26.49 26.46 -6.03
#